data_AF-A0A1H9QBP5-F1
#
_entry.id   AF-A0A1H9QBP5-F1
#
_cell.length_a   1.000
_cell.length_b   1.000
_cell.length_c   1.000
_cell.angle_alpha   90.00
_cell.angle_beta   90.00
_cell.angle_gamma   90.00
#
_symmetry.space_group_name_H-M   'P 1'
#
loop_
_entity.id
_entity.type
_entity.pdbx_description
1 polymer ?
#
loop_
_entity_poly.entity_id
_entity_poly.type
_entity_poly.pdbx_seq_one_letter_code
_entity_poly.pdbx_strand_id
1 'polypeptide(L)'
;MSDPTTPASWGIQLSKLWLLCGQGFPVDVKQIALEVTKQKFSDPIGIIKGHNISGIDGMLSRRSRGDWCISFDETVKIQGRINFTLGHEFGHYLLHRLYKSE
;
A
#
# COMPACT_ATOMS: atom_id res chain seq x y z
N MET A 1 16.65 17.75 -26.73
CA MET A 1 17.38 16.83 -25.83
C MET A 1 17.20 15.44 -26.40
N SER A 2 18.25 14.63 -26.51
CA SER A 2 18.13 13.23 -26.91
C SER A 2 17.53 12.41 -25.76
N ASP A 3 16.71 11.42 -26.10
CA ASP A 3 16.11 10.53 -25.12
C ASP A 3 17.18 9.71 -24.37
N PRO A 4 16.89 9.26 -23.12
CA PRO A 4 17.78 8.37 -22.41
C PRO A 4 18.01 7.07 -23.15
N THR A 5 19.23 6.55 -23.06
CA THR A 5 19.65 5.32 -23.74
C THR A 5 19.76 4.11 -22.81
N THR A 6 19.43 4.26 -21.51
CA THR A 6 19.50 3.18 -20.52
C THR A 6 18.20 3.07 -19.71
N PRO A 7 17.84 1.85 -19.24
CA PRO A 7 16.66 1.65 -18.39
C PRO A 7 16.67 2.49 -17.10
N ALA A 8 17.83 2.65 -16.47
CA ALA A 8 17.98 3.47 -15.26
C ALA A 8 17.69 4.95 -15.53
N SER A 9 18.23 5.49 -16.62
CA SER A 9 18.01 6.90 -16.99
C SER A 9 16.55 7.16 -17.40
N TRP A 10 15.89 6.18 -18.02
CA TRP A 10 14.44 6.22 -18.25
C TRP A 10 13.64 6.22 -16.93
N GLY A 11 14.00 5.37 -15.97
CA GLY A 11 13.38 5.36 -14.64
C GLY A 11 13.48 6.72 -13.92
N ILE A 12 14.64 7.39 -14.02
CA ILE A 12 14.83 8.74 -13.48
C ILE A 12 13.96 9.76 -14.21
N GLN A 13 13.89 9.71 -15.55
CA GLN A 13 13.06 10.62 -16.33
C GLN A 13 11.58 10.46 -16.00
N LEU A 14 11.09 9.23 -15.90
CA LEU A 14 9.70 8.93 -15.52
C LEU A 14 9.38 9.42 -14.11
N SER A 15 10.28 9.20 -13.13
CA SER A 15 10.13 9.73 -11.77
C SER A 15 9.97 11.25 -11.74
N LYS A 16 10.78 11.97 -12.54
CA LYS A 16 10.64 13.43 -12.69
C LYS A 16 9.31 13.83 -13.31
N LEU A 17 8.86 13.11 -14.35
CA LEU A 17 7.55 13.36 -14.98
C LEU A 17 6.40 13.10 -14.01
N TRP A 18 6.42 12.01 -13.25
CA TRP A 18 5.43 11.74 -12.20
C TRP A 18 5.36 12.87 -11.19
N LEU A 19 6.51 13.34 -10.68
CA LEU A 19 6.58 14.48 -9.76
C LEU A 19 5.97 15.75 -10.39
N LEU A 20 6.27 16.03 -11.65
CA LEU A 20 5.70 17.17 -12.39
C LEU A 20 4.18 17.05 -12.59
N CYS A 21 3.67 15.83 -12.75
CA CYS A 21 2.25 15.53 -12.83
C CYS A 21 1.56 15.46 -11.46
N GLY A 22 2.24 15.84 -10.37
CA GLY A 22 1.70 15.79 -9.01
C GLY A 22 1.62 14.38 -8.41
N GLN A 23 2.20 13.37 -9.08
CA GLN A 23 2.34 12.01 -8.58
C GLN A 23 3.62 11.89 -7.76
N GLY A 24 3.60 12.52 -6.59
CA GLY A 24 4.72 12.55 -5.67
C GLY A 24 5.09 11.17 -5.10
N PHE A 25 6.38 10.98 -4.83
CA PHE A 25 6.81 9.98 -3.87
C PHE A 25 6.62 10.53 -2.46
N PRO A 26 6.34 9.66 -1.47
CA PRO A 26 6.14 8.21 -1.60
C PRO A 26 4.78 7.85 -2.22
N VAL A 27 4.69 6.68 -2.86
CA VAL A 27 3.44 6.15 -3.41
C VAL A 27 2.37 6.04 -2.32
N ASP A 28 1.12 6.37 -2.65
CA ASP A 28 -0.01 6.21 -1.73
C ASP A 28 -0.39 4.73 -1.62
N VAL A 29 0.22 4.06 -0.66
CA VAL A 29 -0.03 2.65 -0.37
C VAL A 29 -1.49 2.41 0.02
N LYS A 30 -2.15 3.38 0.66
CA LYS A 30 -3.56 3.24 1.06
C LYS A 30 -4.45 3.15 -0.17
N GLN A 31 -4.26 4.08 -1.10
CA GLN A 31 -5.02 4.11 -2.34
C GLN A 31 -4.79 2.84 -3.16
N ILE A 32 -3.53 2.42 -3.30
CA ILE A 32 -3.18 1.20 -4.04
C ILE A 32 -3.87 -0.03 -3.43
N ALA A 33 -3.75 -0.21 -2.10
CA ALA A 33 -4.33 -1.36 -1.41
C ALA A 33 -5.87 -1.40 -1.55
N LEU A 34 -6.55 -0.27 -1.42
CA LEU A 34 -8.01 -0.20 -1.56
C LEU A 34 -8.46 -0.48 -3.00
N GLU A 35 -7.90 0.22 -3.98
CA GLU A 35 -8.38 0.17 -5.37
C GLU A 35 -8.00 -1.14 -6.07
N VAL A 36 -6.75 -1.57 -5.96
CA VAL A 36 -6.29 -2.79 -6.63
C VAL A 36 -7.04 -4.00 -6.09
N THR A 37 -7.25 -4.07 -4.78
CA THR A 37 -7.91 -5.25 -4.21
C THR A 37 -9.40 -5.29 -4.52
N LYS A 38 -10.08 -4.13 -4.50
CA LYS A 38 -11.48 -4.00 -4.89
C LYS A 38 -11.72 -4.41 -6.34
N GLN A 39 -10.80 -4.10 -7.24
CA GLN A 39 -10.92 -4.46 -8.66
C GLN A 39 -10.56 -5.91 -8.94
N LYS A 40 -9.59 -6.48 -8.22
CA LYS A 40 -9.03 -7.80 -8.53
C LYS A 40 -9.62 -8.95 -7.74
N PHE A 41 -10.24 -8.71 -6.58
CA PHE A 41 -10.59 -9.79 -5.67
C PHE A 41 -11.98 -9.65 -5.03
N SER A 42 -12.61 -10.79 -4.74
CA SER A 42 -13.95 -10.88 -4.15
C SER A 42 -14.00 -10.55 -2.65
N ASP A 43 -12.90 -10.74 -1.92
CA ASP A 43 -12.72 -10.33 -0.51
C ASP A 43 -11.66 -9.21 -0.38
N PRO A 44 -11.95 -7.97 -0.83
CA PRO A 44 -10.95 -6.90 -0.92
C PRO A 44 -10.48 -6.38 0.44
N ILE A 45 -9.44 -5.54 0.45
CA ILE A 45 -9.22 -4.61 1.57
C ILE A 45 -10.26 -3.51 1.42
N GLY A 46 -11.25 -3.51 2.30
CA GLY A 46 -12.38 -2.59 2.22
C GLY A 46 -12.28 -1.38 3.13
N ILE A 47 -11.29 -1.34 4.03
CA ILE A 47 -11.01 -0.17 4.86
C ILE A 47 -9.56 -0.17 5.35
N ILE A 48 -9.01 1.03 5.53
CA ILE A 48 -7.76 1.28 6.23
C ILE A 48 -8.06 2.34 7.30
N LYS A 49 -7.72 2.08 8.56
CA LYS A 49 -8.04 3.00 9.67
C LYS A 49 -6.96 3.00 10.74
N GLY A 50 -6.90 4.06 11.54
CA GLY A 50 -6.12 4.01 12.77
C GLY A 50 -6.66 3.04 13.79
N HIS A 51 -5.76 2.57 14.65
CA HIS A 51 -6.11 1.94 15.92
C HIS A 51 -5.40 2.65 17.08
N ASN A 52 -5.86 2.38 18.30
CA ASN A 52 -5.25 2.91 19.53
C ASN A 52 -4.65 1.80 20.40
N ILE A 53 -4.04 0.79 19.77
CA ILE A 53 -3.41 -0.34 20.46
C ILE A 53 -1.91 -0.04 20.58
N SER A 54 -1.45 0.16 21.81
CA SER A 54 -0.04 0.43 22.08
C SER A 54 0.83 -0.79 21.79
N GLY A 55 2.01 -0.56 21.19
CA GLY A 55 3.01 -1.61 20.91
C GLY A 55 2.76 -2.40 19.63
N ILE A 56 1.70 -2.09 18.88
CA ILE A 56 1.41 -2.69 17.57
C ILE A 56 1.48 -1.58 16.54
N ASP A 57 2.37 -1.67 15.55
CA ASP A 57 2.46 -0.65 14.49
C ASP A 57 1.34 -0.82 13.44
N GLY A 58 0.99 -2.08 13.12
CA GLY A 58 0.02 -2.43 12.09
C GLY A 58 -0.66 -3.78 12.34
N MET A 59 -1.86 -3.96 11.77
CA MET A 59 -2.63 -5.20 11.87
C MET A 59 -3.56 -5.39 10.68
N LEU A 60 -3.41 -6.51 9.98
CA LEU A 60 -4.39 -7.04 9.03
C LEU A 60 -5.43 -7.92 9.74
N SER A 61 -6.72 -7.62 9.53
CA SER A 61 -7.83 -8.37 10.13
C SER A 61 -8.95 -8.60 9.13
N ARG A 62 -9.62 -9.75 9.22
CA ARG A 62 -10.81 -10.05 8.43
C ARG A 62 -12.06 -9.60 9.17
N ARG A 63 -12.96 -8.91 8.47
CA ARG A 63 -14.22 -8.41 9.05
C ARG A 63 -15.35 -9.41 8.85
N SER A 64 -16.42 -9.25 9.65
CA SER A 64 -17.63 -10.08 9.58
C SER A 64 -18.30 -10.07 8.20
N ARG A 65 -18.21 -8.96 7.46
CA ARG A 65 -18.73 -8.82 6.09
C ARG A 65 -17.88 -9.49 5.01
N GLY A 66 -16.84 -10.23 5.40
CA GLY A 66 -16.03 -11.06 4.52
C GLY A 66 -14.80 -10.37 3.90
N ASP A 67 -14.72 -9.04 3.98
CA ASP A 67 -13.62 -8.22 3.49
C ASP A 67 -12.55 -7.95 4.57
N TRP A 68 -11.47 -7.26 4.20
CA TRP A 68 -10.30 -7.05 5.05
C TRP A 68 -10.16 -5.60 5.52
N CYS A 69 -9.50 -5.44 6.66
CA CYS A 69 -9.17 -4.18 7.29
C CYS A 69 -7.68 -4.15 7.61
N ILE A 70 -6.98 -3.13 7.12
CA ILE A 70 -5.65 -2.77 7.63
C ILE A 70 -5.85 -1.72 8.72
N SER A 71 -5.29 -1.97 9.90
CA SER A 71 -5.23 -0.98 10.97
C SER A 71 -3.77 -0.57 11.21
N PHE A 72 -3.51 0.68 11.58
CA PHE A 72 -2.16 1.18 11.87
C PHE A 72 -2.16 2.14 13.06
N ASP A 73 -1.00 2.32 13.68
CA ASP A 73 -0.82 3.27 14.77
C ASP A 73 -0.78 4.73 14.26
N GLU A 74 -1.82 5.52 14.58
CA GLU A 74 -1.92 6.94 14.20
C GLU A 74 -1.02 7.87 15.03
N THR A 75 -0.43 7.36 16.11
CA THR A 75 0.54 8.12 16.91
C THR A 75 1.88 8.25 16.17
N VAL A 76 2.19 7.34 15.24
CA VAL A 76 3.38 7.40 14.38
C VAL A 76 3.28 8.59 13.43
N LYS A 77 4.19 9.57 13.55
CA LYS A 77 4.23 10.77 12.70
C LYS A 77 5.21 10.71 11.53
N ILE A 78 6.05 9.68 11.49
CA ILE A 78 7.01 9.49 10.41
C ILE A 78 6.28 8.83 9.23
N GLN A 79 5.99 9.61 8.18
CA GLN A 79 5.23 9.15 7.01
C GLN A 79 5.85 7.89 6.36
N GLY A 80 7.18 7.82 6.32
CA GLY A 80 7.89 6.63 5.82
C GLY A 80 7.59 5.36 6.61
N ARG A 81 7.50 5.44 7.96
CA ARG A 81 7.13 4.30 8.81
C ARG A 81 5.67 3.91 8.61
N ILE A 82 4.77 4.87 8.47
CA ILE A 82 3.36 4.61 8.16
C ILE A 82 3.25 3.87 6.82
N ASN A 83 3.90 4.36 5.78
CA ASN A 83 3.84 3.73 4.46
C ASN A 83 4.47 2.34 4.45
N PHE A 84 5.57 2.14 5.16
CA PHE A 84 6.17 0.81 5.35
C PHE A 84 5.18 -0.15 6.01
N THR A 85 4.56 0.28 7.12
CA THR A 85 3.60 -0.54 7.87
C THR A 85 2.40 -0.92 7.01
N LEU A 86 1.81 0.04 6.29
CA LEU A 86 0.70 -0.23 5.39
C LEU A 86 1.10 -1.17 4.25
N GLY A 87 2.31 -1.02 3.72
CA GLY A 87 2.87 -1.90 2.69
C GLY A 87 3.09 -3.32 3.20
N HIS A 88 3.56 -3.45 4.44
CA HIS A 88 3.75 -4.71 5.14
C HIS A 88 2.43 -5.47 5.31
N GLU A 89 1.40 -4.81 5.85
CA GLU A 89 0.07 -5.41 6.02
C GLU A 89 -0.60 -5.74 4.68
N PHE A 90 -0.40 -4.90 3.67
CA PHE A 90 -0.88 -5.21 2.32
C PHE A 90 -0.17 -6.44 1.74
N GLY A 91 1.12 -6.61 2.00
CA GLY A 91 1.87 -7.82 1.67
C GLY A 91 1.30 -9.07 2.36
N HIS A 92 0.97 -8.99 3.65
CA HIS A 92 0.30 -10.08 4.36
C HIS A 92 -1.02 -10.49 3.71
N TYR A 93 -1.81 -9.52 3.27
CA TYR A 93 -3.07 -9.80 2.57
C TYR A 93 -2.83 -10.56 1.25
N LEU A 94 -1.86 -10.14 0.45
CA LEU A 94 -1.53 -10.82 -0.81
C LEU A 94 -1.02 -12.24 -0.55
N LEU A 95 -0.16 -12.41 0.46
CA LEU A 95 0.37 -13.72 0.84
C LEU A 95 -0.72 -14.67 1.34
N HIS A 96 -1.64 -14.18 2.18
CA HIS A 96 -2.76 -14.98 2.68
C HIS A 96 -3.63 -15.53 1.53
N ARG A 97 -3.67 -14.88 0.37
CA ARG A 97 -4.35 -15.40 -0.82
C ARG A 97 -3.61 -16.54 -1.50
N LEU A 98 -2.28 -16.49 -1.55
CA LEU A 98 -1.46 -17.54 -2.14
C LEU A 98 -1.55 -18.86 -1.35
N TYR A 99 -1.78 -18.77 -0.03
CA TYR A 99 -1.96 -19.95 0.83
C TYR A 99 -3.41 -20.44 0.91
N LYS A 100 -4.37 -19.75 0.29
CA LYS A 100 -5.77 -20.20 0.20
C LYS A 100 -6.08 -20.99 -1.07
N SER A 101 -5.11 -21.20 -1.95
CA SER A 101 -5.24 -22.00 -3.18
C SER A 101 -4.78 -23.45 -3.00
N GLU A 102 -5.33 -24.14 -1.99
CA GLU A 102 -5.41 -25.61 -1.90
C GLU A 102 -6.87 -26.04 -1.76
#